data_AF-A0A0W1F1F5-F1
#
_entry.id   AF-A0A0W1F1F5-F1
#
_cell.length_a   1.000
_cell.length_b   1.000
_cell.length_c   1.000
_cell.angle_alpha   90.00
_cell.angle_beta   90.00
_cell.angle_gamma   90.00
#
_symmetry.space_group_name_H-M   'P 1'
#
loop_
_entity.id
_entity.type
_entity.pdbx_description
1 polymer ?
#
loop_
_entity_poly.entity_id
_entity_poly.type
_entity_poly.pdbx_seq_one_letter_code
_entity_poly.pdbx_strand_id
1 'polypeptide(L)'
;MERYGIATARVLASDRIAIEFLPNDEEMAETALGHAAKNRSREDARALFPNLSGELPEVRRRLRRYGKAAMGWFIGYDNDDFLIGHYRSQARIEAAGIIEAEALPPTGVIGGRPFGEWTEASTNALGTVLHHIDAAGMLHRRKPKLDMRNLMTVYARRGDILDVLEERGDDAARARQLMEGLTLDADGAAYSEARHEIPLPYYIDAGEDFVLLPMFGGFLNPHAGLLEHLRRNYRRDWDSIVDGRENIFRSELRQLLPEPRYMVLGTGLKLRRKDGSTLTDADAVVLDHETGDVVFVQLKWYDVYGFSLAERESRRVNLLTKGNEWVAKVHAWIDGRTSAEIAKAYGWGEASDAVPRMLVMARHSSRFAGEGRYDARASWTSWHSLTEAVRDPACEGFVAAMSRPPHCGPSQGNPDGASVFDLPGITVEVRTARI
;
A
#
# COMPACT_ATOMS: atom_id res chain seq x y z
N MET A 1 -4.65 19.39 9.86
CA MET A 1 -5.23 18.45 10.86
C MET A 1 -6.47 19.03 11.53
N GLU A 2 -6.42 20.24 12.09
CA GLU A 2 -7.60 20.91 12.68
C GLU A 2 -8.81 21.02 11.75
N ARG A 3 -8.60 21.46 10.51
CA ARG A 3 -9.65 21.52 9.47
C ARG A 3 -10.42 20.21 9.30
N TYR A 4 -9.77 19.08 9.54
CA TYR A 4 -10.32 17.73 9.36
C TYR A 4 -10.75 17.09 10.69
N GLY A 5 -10.75 17.85 11.79
CA GLY A 5 -11.15 17.38 13.12
C GLY A 5 -10.20 16.36 13.76
N ILE A 6 -9.01 16.12 13.18
CA ILE A 6 -8.07 15.09 13.68
C ILE A 6 -7.29 15.58 14.91
N ALA A 7 -7.09 16.89 15.01
CA ALA A 7 -6.40 17.52 16.12
C ALA A 7 -7.01 18.88 16.43
N THR A 8 -6.73 19.42 17.61
CA THR A 8 -6.99 20.81 17.98
C THR A 8 -5.69 21.44 18.48
N ALA A 9 -5.40 22.66 18.04
CA ALA A 9 -4.26 23.44 18.46
C ALA A 9 -4.72 24.59 19.34
N ARG A 10 -3.98 24.85 20.42
CA ARG A 10 -4.24 25.94 21.36
C ARG A 10 -2.95 26.66 21.64
N VAL A 11 -2.95 27.98 21.49
CA VAL A 11 -1.85 28.83 21.96
C VAL A 11 -1.97 28.94 23.48
N LEU A 12 -1.01 28.37 24.20
CA LEU A 12 -0.95 28.41 25.67
C LEU A 12 -0.25 29.67 26.18
N ALA A 13 0.77 30.13 25.44
CA ALA A 13 1.53 31.35 25.70
C ALA A 13 2.15 31.87 24.39
N SER A 14 2.80 33.03 24.42
CA SER A 14 3.47 33.63 23.24
C SER A 14 4.54 32.74 22.62
N ASP A 15 5.12 31.84 23.42
CA ASP A 15 6.16 30.88 23.06
C ASP A 15 5.71 29.43 23.23
N ARG A 16 4.40 29.17 23.39
CA ARG A 16 3.91 27.81 23.69
C ARG A 16 2.60 27.47 22.98
N ILE A 17 2.61 26.37 22.24
CA ILE A 17 1.44 25.80 21.56
C ILE A 17 1.21 24.38 22.08
N ALA A 18 -0.05 24.01 22.33
CA ALA A 18 -0.45 22.62 22.56
C ALA A 18 -1.27 22.11 21.37
N ILE A 19 -0.99 20.89 20.92
CA ILE A 19 -1.72 20.17 19.87
C ILE A 19 -2.27 18.89 20.50
N GLU A 20 -3.60 18.77 20.53
CA GLU A 20 -4.34 17.63 21.04
C GLU A 20 -4.90 16.81 19.89
N PHE A 21 -4.50 15.54 19.76
CA PHE A 21 -4.98 14.62 18.74
C PHE A 21 -6.19 13.83 19.23
N LEU A 22 -7.16 13.55 18.34
CA LEU A 22 -8.20 12.57 18.66
C LEU A 22 -7.57 11.18 18.84
N PRO A 23 -8.13 10.35 19.74
CA PRO A 23 -7.72 8.95 19.85
C PRO A 23 -7.88 8.22 18.52
N ASN A 24 -6.83 7.48 18.19
CA ASN A 24 -6.66 6.83 16.91
C ASN A 24 -6.18 5.38 17.07
N ASP A 25 -6.38 4.77 18.25
CA ASP A 25 -5.87 3.44 18.58
C ASP A 25 -6.30 2.38 17.54
N GLU A 26 -7.56 2.40 17.10
CA GLU A 26 -8.05 1.47 16.08
C GLU A 26 -7.40 1.68 14.70
N GLU A 27 -7.21 2.94 14.27
CA GLU A 27 -6.54 3.28 13.01
C GLU A 27 -5.04 2.93 13.07
N MET A 28 -4.40 3.14 14.22
CA MET A 28 -3.02 2.75 14.48
C MET A 28 -2.85 1.23 14.51
N ALA A 29 -3.80 0.49 15.09
CA ALA A 29 -3.78 -0.96 15.09
C ALA A 29 -3.88 -1.53 13.67
N GLU A 30 -4.77 -0.99 12.83
CA GLU A 30 -4.85 -1.38 11.42
C GLU A 30 -3.57 -1.03 10.65
N THR A 31 -2.96 0.12 10.93
CA THR A 31 -1.68 0.51 10.33
C THR A 31 -0.57 -0.48 10.72
N ALA A 32 -0.52 -0.89 11.99
CA ALA A 32 0.43 -1.89 12.48
C ALA A 32 0.21 -3.26 11.82
N LEU A 33 -1.04 -3.67 11.61
CA LEU A 33 -1.39 -4.91 10.90
C LEU A 33 -0.95 -4.85 9.43
N GLY A 34 -1.11 -3.70 8.77
CA GLY A 34 -0.56 -3.47 7.43
C GLY A 34 0.96 -3.60 7.38
N HIS A 35 1.68 -3.03 8.36
CA HIS A 35 3.13 -3.21 8.48
C HIS A 35 3.54 -4.67 8.73
N ALA A 36 2.80 -5.39 9.57
CA ALA A 36 3.04 -6.81 9.81
C ALA A 36 2.83 -7.65 8.55
N ALA A 37 1.77 -7.35 7.78
CA ALA A 37 1.51 -7.99 6.49
C ALA A 37 2.66 -7.74 5.49
N LYS A 38 3.11 -6.48 5.37
CA LYS A 38 4.28 -6.14 4.56
C LYS A 38 5.52 -6.93 4.98
N ASN A 39 5.80 -7.02 6.27
CA ASN A 39 6.96 -7.78 6.77
C ASN A 39 6.89 -9.26 6.42
N ARG A 40 5.71 -9.89 6.53
CA ARG A 40 5.52 -11.28 6.07
C ARG A 40 5.76 -11.45 4.58
N SER A 41 5.22 -10.55 3.74
CA SER A 41 5.49 -10.59 2.29
C SER A 41 6.98 -10.49 1.99
N ARG A 42 7.74 -9.71 2.77
CA ARG A 42 9.21 -9.63 2.65
C ARG A 42 9.90 -10.92 3.08
N GLU A 43 9.42 -11.58 4.13
CA GLU A 43 9.93 -12.88 4.57
C GLU A 43 9.67 -13.97 3.53
N ASP A 44 8.45 -14.03 2.98
CA ASP A 44 8.08 -14.93 1.90
C ASP A 44 8.94 -14.69 0.64
N ALA A 45 9.13 -13.41 0.27
CA ALA A 45 10.01 -13.05 -0.83
C ALA A 45 11.47 -13.44 -0.55
N ARG A 46 11.95 -13.28 0.69
CA ARG A 46 13.31 -13.70 1.09
C ARG A 46 13.50 -15.21 0.99
N ALA A 47 12.46 -16.00 1.27
CA ALA A 47 12.50 -17.45 1.11
C ALA A 47 12.75 -17.90 -0.35
N LEU A 48 12.39 -17.06 -1.34
CA LEU A 48 12.70 -17.31 -2.76
C LEU A 48 14.18 -17.10 -3.11
N PHE A 49 14.94 -16.42 -2.24
CA PHE A 49 16.36 -16.09 -2.44
C PHE A 49 17.23 -16.55 -1.25
N PRO A 50 17.26 -17.85 -0.93
CA PRO A 50 17.88 -18.36 0.30
C PRO A 50 19.39 -18.09 0.40
N ASN A 51 20.07 -17.96 -0.74
CA ASN A 51 21.52 -17.75 -0.80
C ASN A 51 21.94 -16.28 -0.72
N LEU A 52 21.00 -15.33 -0.78
CA LEU A 52 21.30 -13.89 -0.93
C LEU A 52 22.18 -13.35 0.20
N SER A 53 21.94 -13.80 1.44
CA SER A 53 22.77 -13.40 2.59
C SER A 53 24.19 -13.98 2.52
N GLY A 54 24.35 -15.17 1.93
CA GLY A 54 25.63 -15.82 1.72
C GLY A 54 26.51 -15.15 0.66
N GLU A 55 25.91 -14.34 -0.22
CA GLU A 55 26.61 -13.59 -1.27
C GLU A 55 27.32 -12.33 -0.75
N LEU A 56 27.00 -11.85 0.45
CA LEU A 56 27.54 -10.60 1.00
C LEU A 56 29.08 -10.50 1.00
N PRO A 57 29.86 -11.55 1.31
CA PRO A 57 31.31 -11.50 1.19
C PRO A 57 31.78 -11.21 -0.24
N GLU A 58 31.12 -11.80 -1.23
CA GLU A 58 31.44 -11.62 -2.65
C GLU A 58 31.04 -10.24 -3.15
N VAL A 59 29.84 -9.77 -2.78
CA VAL A 59 29.37 -8.40 -3.05
C VAL A 59 30.38 -7.39 -2.53
N ARG A 60 30.79 -7.52 -1.26
CA ARG A 60 31.78 -6.63 -0.64
C ARG A 60 33.13 -6.67 -1.36
N ARG A 61 33.57 -7.84 -1.84
CA ARG A 61 34.81 -8.00 -2.61
C ARG A 61 34.73 -7.23 -3.94
N ARG A 62 33.63 -7.39 -4.68
CA ARG A 62 33.43 -6.73 -5.99
C ARG A 62 33.26 -5.23 -5.85
N LEU A 63 32.47 -4.74 -4.89
CA LEU A 63 32.33 -3.30 -4.63
C LEU A 63 33.66 -2.62 -4.30
N ARG A 64 34.55 -3.29 -3.55
CA ARG A 64 35.91 -2.77 -3.29
C ARG A 64 36.77 -2.70 -4.54
N ARG A 65 36.60 -3.66 -5.46
CA ARG A 65 37.33 -3.75 -6.72
C ARG A 65 36.87 -2.66 -7.70
N TYR A 66 35.57 -2.46 -7.85
CA TYR A 66 35.00 -1.58 -8.87
C TYR A 66 34.85 -0.12 -8.42
N GLY A 67 34.56 0.11 -7.14
CA GLY A 67 34.40 1.46 -6.62
C GLY A 67 35.69 2.27 -6.75
N LYS A 68 35.60 3.48 -7.29
CA LYS A 68 36.70 4.43 -7.41
C LYS A 68 36.20 5.85 -7.14
N ALA A 69 37.12 6.73 -6.75
CA ALA A 69 36.82 8.15 -6.67
C ALA A 69 36.98 8.73 -8.08
N ALA A 70 35.89 9.19 -8.69
CA ALA A 70 35.89 9.91 -9.95
C ALA A 70 36.16 11.40 -9.68
N MET A 71 37.06 12.01 -10.46
CA MET A 71 37.46 13.42 -10.32
C MET A 71 37.88 13.83 -8.89
N GLY A 72 38.32 12.87 -8.07
CA GLY A 72 38.74 13.10 -6.68
C GLY A 72 37.64 13.25 -5.63
N TRP A 73 36.37 13.44 -6.02
CA TRP A 73 35.26 13.69 -5.09
C TRP A 73 33.95 12.94 -5.39
N PHE A 74 33.71 12.52 -6.64
CA PHE A 74 32.51 11.75 -7.02
C PHE A 74 32.77 10.24 -6.91
N ILE A 75 31.71 9.46 -6.94
CA ILE A 75 31.81 8.02 -7.09
C ILE A 75 31.87 7.63 -8.58
N GLY A 76 32.69 6.65 -8.91
CA GLY A 76 32.54 5.84 -10.11
C GLY A 76 32.60 4.37 -9.74
N TYR A 77 31.80 3.53 -10.38
CA TYR A 77 31.85 2.08 -10.21
C TYR A 77 31.35 1.40 -11.47
N ASP A 78 31.93 0.25 -11.77
CA ASP A 78 31.42 -0.67 -12.78
C ASP A 78 30.43 -1.64 -12.13
N ASN A 79 29.66 -2.33 -12.97
CA ASN A 79 28.72 -3.36 -12.55
C ASN A 79 28.97 -4.65 -13.33
N ASP A 80 28.50 -5.78 -12.80
CA ASP A 80 28.51 -7.06 -13.50
C ASP A 80 27.23 -7.86 -13.19
N ASP A 81 26.99 -8.92 -13.95
CA ASP A 81 25.75 -9.72 -13.86
C ASP A 81 25.49 -10.26 -12.44
N PHE A 82 26.53 -10.53 -11.67
CA PHE A 82 26.40 -11.00 -10.29
C PHE A 82 25.86 -9.89 -9.38
N LEU A 83 26.45 -8.69 -9.43
CA LEU A 83 25.98 -7.55 -8.64
C LEU A 83 24.57 -7.13 -9.08
N ILE A 84 24.29 -7.14 -10.39
CA ILE A 84 22.95 -6.88 -10.94
C ILE A 84 21.94 -7.89 -10.38
N GLY A 85 22.25 -9.19 -10.44
CA GLY A 85 21.38 -10.26 -9.93
C GLY A 85 21.14 -10.15 -8.42
N HIS A 86 22.19 -9.86 -7.65
CA HIS A 86 22.11 -9.66 -6.21
C HIS A 86 21.14 -8.53 -5.85
N TYR A 87 21.37 -7.32 -6.39
CA TYR A 87 20.56 -6.16 -6.04
C TYR A 87 19.15 -6.20 -6.64
N ARG A 88 18.92 -6.89 -7.76
CA ARG A 88 17.56 -7.19 -8.26
C ARG A 88 16.79 -8.08 -7.27
N SER A 89 17.45 -9.12 -6.75
CA SER A 89 16.85 -10.02 -5.77
C SER A 89 16.54 -9.27 -4.46
N GLN A 90 17.47 -8.45 -3.99
CA GLN A 90 17.27 -7.60 -2.82
C GLN A 90 16.12 -6.60 -3.03
N ALA A 91 16.03 -5.95 -4.19
CA ALA A 91 14.95 -5.01 -4.49
C ALA A 91 13.58 -5.70 -4.52
N ARG A 92 13.48 -6.91 -5.06
CA ARG A 92 12.24 -7.71 -5.02
C ARG A 92 11.80 -8.02 -3.58
N ILE A 93 12.75 -8.32 -2.70
CA ILE A 93 12.46 -8.50 -1.27
C ILE A 93 11.98 -7.16 -0.67
N GLU A 94 12.69 -6.06 -0.90
CA GLU A 94 12.32 -4.76 -0.31
C GLU A 94 10.98 -4.21 -0.80
N ALA A 95 10.64 -4.46 -2.07
CA ALA A 95 9.38 -4.05 -2.69
C ALA A 95 8.18 -4.93 -2.30
N ALA A 96 8.41 -6.12 -1.73
CA ALA A 96 7.34 -7.04 -1.35
C ALA A 96 6.40 -6.44 -0.30
N GLY A 97 5.10 -6.61 -0.51
CA GLY A 97 4.04 -6.13 0.37
C GLY A 97 3.87 -4.61 0.40
N ILE A 98 4.43 -3.88 -0.57
CA ILE A 98 4.17 -2.44 -0.74
C ILE A 98 2.83 -2.25 -1.44
N ILE A 99 1.92 -1.54 -0.78
CA ILE A 99 0.53 -1.40 -1.19
C ILE A 99 0.37 -0.75 -2.58
N GLU A 100 1.27 0.15 -2.97
CA GLU A 100 1.26 0.77 -4.30
C GLU A 100 1.59 -0.22 -5.41
N ALA A 101 2.36 -1.28 -5.13
CA ALA A 101 2.60 -2.36 -6.10
C ALA A 101 1.36 -3.24 -6.32
N GLU A 102 0.41 -3.22 -5.39
CA GLU A 102 -0.85 -3.97 -5.45
C GLU A 102 -2.04 -3.07 -5.84
N ALA A 103 -1.80 -1.82 -6.21
CA ALA A 103 -2.86 -0.85 -6.48
C ALA A 103 -3.76 -1.25 -7.66
N LEU A 104 -3.23 -1.99 -8.63
CA LEU A 104 -3.95 -2.46 -9.81
C LEU A 104 -3.62 -3.93 -10.11
N PRO A 105 -4.50 -4.66 -10.82
CA PRO A 105 -4.18 -5.97 -11.39
C PRO A 105 -2.89 -5.97 -12.22
N PRO A 106 -1.95 -6.92 -12.00
CA PRO A 106 -0.68 -6.98 -12.74
C PRO A 106 -0.85 -7.10 -14.26
N THR A 107 -1.93 -7.73 -14.72
CA THR A 107 -2.25 -7.90 -16.14
C THR A 107 -3.06 -6.76 -16.74
N GLY A 108 -3.52 -5.79 -15.92
CA GLY A 108 -4.24 -4.62 -16.38
C GLY A 108 -3.35 -3.72 -17.23
N VAL A 109 -3.83 -3.31 -18.40
CA VAL A 109 -3.04 -2.52 -19.38
C VAL A 109 -3.24 -1.03 -19.14
N ILE A 110 -2.19 -0.32 -18.75
CA ILE A 110 -2.16 1.13 -18.51
C ILE A 110 -1.04 1.79 -19.31
N GLY A 111 -1.40 2.81 -20.10
CA GLY A 111 -0.45 3.42 -21.03
C GLY A 111 0.03 2.44 -22.09
N GLY A 112 -0.80 1.46 -22.48
CA GLY A 112 -0.44 0.46 -23.49
C GLY A 112 0.46 -0.68 -23.01
N ARG A 113 0.74 -0.79 -21.70
CA ARG A 113 1.51 -1.92 -21.14
C ARG A 113 0.93 -2.47 -19.84
N PRO A 114 1.17 -3.76 -19.51
CA PRO A 114 0.72 -4.34 -18.24
C PRO A 114 1.27 -3.60 -17.02
N PHE A 115 0.45 -3.41 -16.00
CA PHE A 115 0.84 -2.81 -14.72
C PHE A 115 1.98 -3.57 -14.03
N GLY A 116 2.03 -4.89 -14.18
CA GLY A 116 3.12 -5.73 -13.67
C GLY A 116 4.48 -5.29 -14.21
N GLU A 117 4.57 -4.92 -15.49
CA GLU A 117 5.82 -4.43 -16.07
C GLU A 117 6.25 -3.07 -15.50
N TRP A 118 5.30 -2.17 -15.26
CA TRP A 118 5.56 -0.88 -14.60
C TRP A 118 6.17 -1.11 -13.20
N THR A 119 5.54 -1.97 -12.39
CA THR A 119 6.04 -2.29 -11.05
C THR A 119 7.37 -3.03 -11.06
N GLU A 120 7.63 -3.88 -12.07
CA GLU A 120 8.93 -4.54 -12.22
C GLU A 120 10.04 -3.55 -12.62
N ALA A 121 9.77 -2.65 -13.56
CA ALA A 121 10.72 -1.59 -13.94
C ALA A 121 11.09 -0.72 -12.73
N SER A 122 10.09 -0.33 -11.94
CA SER A 122 10.24 0.39 -10.67
C SER A 122 11.08 -0.40 -9.65
N THR A 123 10.82 -1.70 -9.50
CA THR A 123 11.61 -2.58 -8.61
C THR A 123 13.06 -2.70 -9.08
N ASN A 124 13.29 -2.77 -10.39
CA ASN A 124 14.63 -2.81 -10.97
C ASN A 124 15.39 -1.49 -10.77
N ALA A 125 14.70 -0.35 -10.81
CA ALA A 125 15.27 0.95 -10.46
C ALA A 125 15.69 1.00 -8.98
N LEU A 126 14.88 0.45 -8.06
CA LEU A 126 15.28 0.27 -6.66
C LEU A 126 16.57 -0.55 -6.51
N GLY A 127 16.74 -1.63 -7.28
CA GLY A 127 18.00 -2.39 -7.27
C GLY A 127 19.22 -1.55 -7.62
N THR A 128 19.06 -0.60 -8.55
CA THR A 128 20.13 0.33 -8.92
C THR A 128 20.46 1.31 -7.78
N VAL A 129 19.43 1.80 -7.07
CA VAL A 129 19.58 2.64 -5.88
C VAL A 129 20.29 1.90 -4.74
N LEU A 130 19.89 0.66 -4.45
CA LEU A 130 20.51 -0.17 -3.42
C LEU A 130 21.99 -0.44 -3.72
N HIS A 131 22.31 -0.78 -4.97
CA HIS A 131 23.69 -0.94 -5.41
C HIS A 131 24.50 0.34 -5.19
N HIS A 132 23.96 1.49 -5.60
CA HIS A 132 24.62 2.77 -5.46
C HIS A 132 24.93 3.11 -3.98
N ILE A 133 23.95 2.94 -3.09
CA ILE A 133 24.10 3.18 -1.65
C ILE A 133 25.26 2.34 -1.08
N ASP A 134 25.31 1.05 -1.42
CA ASP A 134 26.35 0.16 -0.94
C ASP A 134 27.73 0.47 -1.53
N ALA A 135 27.80 0.83 -2.81
CA ALA A 135 29.02 1.27 -3.46
C ALA A 135 29.57 2.55 -2.81
N ALA A 136 28.72 3.55 -2.58
CA ALA A 136 29.06 4.80 -1.90
C ALA A 136 29.53 4.54 -0.46
N GLY A 137 28.79 3.73 0.30
CA GLY A 137 29.16 3.32 1.65
C GLY A 137 30.50 2.59 1.70
N MET A 138 30.76 1.68 0.74
CA MET A 138 32.04 0.96 0.66
C MET A 138 33.20 1.89 0.31
N LEU A 139 33.01 2.81 -0.63
CA LEU A 139 34.03 3.76 -1.02
C LEU A 139 34.35 4.71 0.13
N HIS A 140 33.35 5.24 0.83
CA HIS A 140 33.52 6.14 1.97
C HIS A 140 34.30 5.44 3.11
N ARG A 141 33.99 4.18 3.42
CA ARG A 141 34.76 3.40 4.42
C ARG A 141 36.25 3.28 4.06
N ARG A 142 36.58 3.13 2.78
CA ARG A 142 37.98 3.06 2.31
C ARG A 142 38.62 4.45 2.19
N LYS A 143 37.83 5.49 1.94
CA LYS A 143 38.27 6.88 1.77
C LYS A 143 37.40 7.83 2.62
N PRO A 144 37.57 7.87 3.96
CA PRO A 144 36.68 8.61 4.86
C PRO A 144 36.66 10.13 4.65
N LYS A 145 37.65 10.68 3.94
CA LYS A 145 37.72 12.10 3.60
C LYS A 145 36.75 12.52 2.49
N LEU A 146 36.16 11.57 1.76
CA LEU A 146 35.17 11.87 0.74
C LEU A 146 33.84 12.23 1.41
N ASP A 147 33.25 13.34 1.00
CA ASP A 147 31.92 13.75 1.47
C ASP A 147 30.85 12.80 0.94
N MET A 148 30.08 12.18 1.84
CA MET A 148 29.00 11.27 1.46
C MET A 148 27.97 11.94 0.55
N ARG A 149 27.73 13.26 0.70
CA ARG A 149 26.81 14.01 -0.17
C ARG A 149 27.29 13.98 -1.63
N ASN A 150 28.59 14.06 -1.86
CA ASN A 150 29.16 13.98 -3.20
C ASN A 150 29.11 12.54 -3.76
N LEU A 151 29.20 11.53 -2.89
CA LEU A 151 29.11 10.13 -3.32
C LEU A 151 27.67 9.74 -3.68
N MET A 152 26.69 10.29 -2.98
CA MET A 152 25.27 9.99 -3.15
C MET A 152 24.59 10.85 -4.23
N THR A 153 25.24 11.93 -4.68
CA THR A 153 24.70 12.80 -5.74
C THR A 153 25.13 12.27 -7.09
N VAL A 154 24.17 11.78 -7.87
CA VAL A 154 24.39 11.31 -9.23
C VAL A 154 23.60 12.16 -10.20
N TYR A 155 24.26 12.59 -11.26
CA TYR A 155 23.62 13.12 -12.46
C TYR A 155 23.99 12.19 -13.61
N ALA A 156 23.05 11.99 -14.53
CA ALA A 156 23.24 11.14 -15.71
C ALA A 156 22.69 11.86 -16.94
N ARG A 157 23.21 11.49 -18.12
CA ARG A 157 22.59 11.91 -19.36
C ARG A 157 21.31 11.12 -19.57
N ARG A 158 20.30 11.77 -20.13
CA ARG A 158 19.02 11.14 -20.48
C ARG A 158 19.22 9.96 -21.43
N GLY A 159 20.07 10.14 -22.46
CA GLY A 159 20.44 9.10 -23.41
C GLY A 159 21.00 7.85 -22.74
N ASP A 160 21.95 8.01 -21.81
CA ASP A 160 22.57 6.86 -21.10
C ASP A 160 21.53 6.02 -20.33
N ILE A 161 20.49 6.66 -19.76
CA ILE A 161 19.40 5.95 -19.07
C ILE A 161 18.50 5.22 -20.07
N LEU A 162 18.18 5.86 -21.21
CA LEU A 162 17.39 5.24 -22.26
C LEU A 162 18.09 4.02 -22.85
N ASP A 163 19.39 4.12 -23.15
CA ASP A 163 20.20 3.01 -23.64
C ASP A 163 20.14 1.81 -22.68
N VAL A 164 20.25 2.05 -21.37
CA VAL A 164 20.13 0.99 -20.35
C VAL A 164 18.74 0.36 -20.30
N LEU A 165 17.68 1.12 -20.56
CA LEU A 165 16.31 0.58 -20.62
C LEU A 165 16.10 -0.24 -21.90
N GLU A 166 16.65 0.22 -23.03
CA GLU A 166 16.59 -0.52 -24.30
C GLU A 166 17.39 -1.83 -24.24
N GLU A 167 18.58 -1.82 -23.63
CA GLU A 167 19.37 -3.03 -23.36
C GLU A 167 18.63 -4.06 -22.49
N ARG A 168 17.66 -3.61 -21.69
CA ARG A 168 16.80 -4.48 -20.86
C ARG A 168 15.59 -5.04 -21.62
N GLY A 169 15.44 -4.70 -22.90
CA GLY A 169 14.44 -5.26 -23.79
C GLY A 169 13.23 -4.36 -24.08
N ASP A 170 13.23 -3.12 -23.58
CA ASP A 170 12.24 -2.13 -24.03
C ASP A 170 12.61 -1.61 -25.43
N ASP A 171 11.61 -1.34 -26.28
CA ASP A 171 11.85 -0.52 -27.47
C ASP A 171 12.03 0.96 -27.09
N ALA A 172 12.55 1.76 -28.01
CA ALA A 172 12.82 3.18 -27.76
C ALA A 172 11.60 4.00 -27.31
N ALA A 173 10.37 3.60 -27.69
CA ALA A 173 9.18 4.29 -27.24
C ALA A 173 8.83 3.90 -25.80
N ARG A 174 8.89 2.60 -25.47
CA ARG A 174 8.66 2.07 -24.12
C ARG A 174 9.72 2.51 -23.12
N ALA A 175 10.99 2.59 -23.54
CA ALA A 175 12.08 3.11 -22.72
C ALA A 175 11.84 4.58 -22.32
N ARG A 176 11.46 5.42 -23.29
CA ARG A 176 11.07 6.83 -23.02
C ARG A 176 9.88 6.91 -22.07
N GLN A 177 8.86 6.10 -22.32
CA GLN A 177 7.67 6.05 -21.47
C GLN A 177 7.99 5.64 -20.02
N LEU A 178 8.86 4.65 -19.80
CA LEU A 178 9.32 4.28 -18.46
C LEU A 178 10.10 5.40 -17.81
N MET A 179 11.02 6.02 -18.55
CA MET A 179 11.82 7.11 -18.03
C MET A 179 10.92 8.27 -17.56
N GLU A 180 9.93 8.66 -18.36
CA GLU A 180 8.92 9.65 -17.98
C GLU A 180 8.16 9.23 -16.70
N GLY A 181 7.77 7.97 -16.60
CA GLY A 181 7.08 7.41 -15.43
C GLY A 181 7.90 7.43 -14.13
N LEU A 182 9.22 7.40 -14.24
CA LEU A 182 10.15 7.38 -13.10
C LEU A 182 10.76 8.76 -12.80
N THR A 183 10.44 9.77 -13.62
CA THR A 183 10.98 11.14 -13.53
C THR A 183 9.97 12.09 -12.90
N LEU A 184 10.45 12.92 -11.97
CA LEU A 184 9.74 14.10 -11.50
C LEU A 184 10.05 15.28 -12.41
N ASP A 185 9.03 15.71 -13.16
CA ASP A 185 9.02 16.94 -13.94
C ASP A 185 8.44 18.11 -13.15
N ALA A 186 8.47 19.32 -13.72
CA ALA A 186 7.94 20.53 -13.09
C ALA A 186 6.43 20.41 -12.77
N ASP A 187 5.66 19.83 -13.69
CA ASP A 187 4.22 19.64 -13.51
C ASP A 187 3.91 18.62 -12.39
N GLY A 188 4.70 17.56 -12.30
CA GLY A 188 4.61 16.56 -11.23
C GLY A 188 4.97 17.18 -9.87
N ALA A 189 6.04 17.98 -9.81
CA ALA A 189 6.41 18.69 -8.58
C ALA A 189 5.31 19.64 -8.11
N ALA A 190 4.73 20.43 -9.01
CA ALA A 190 3.61 21.32 -8.70
C ALA A 190 2.36 20.55 -8.25
N TYR A 191 2.10 19.38 -8.86
CA TYR A 191 0.98 18.52 -8.48
C TYR A 191 1.15 17.94 -7.07
N SER A 192 2.35 17.44 -6.71
CA SER A 192 2.64 16.92 -5.37
C SER A 192 2.59 18.04 -4.31
N GLU A 193 3.14 19.22 -4.62
CA GLU A 193 3.10 20.39 -3.74
C GLU A 193 1.66 20.81 -3.41
N ALA A 194 0.78 20.91 -4.42
CA ALA A 194 -0.62 21.26 -4.21
C ALA A 194 -1.38 20.29 -3.29
N ARG A 195 -0.87 19.06 -3.13
CA ARG A 195 -1.43 18.02 -2.26
C ARG A 195 -0.72 17.86 -0.93
N HIS A 196 0.35 18.62 -0.69
CA HIS A 196 1.24 18.46 0.46
C HIS A 196 1.84 17.04 0.52
N GLU A 197 2.12 16.45 -0.65
CA GLU A 197 2.76 15.14 -0.77
C GLU A 197 4.26 15.29 -0.97
N ILE A 198 5.01 14.25 -0.59
CA ILE A 198 6.44 14.15 -0.86
C ILE A 198 6.62 13.37 -2.16
N PRO A 199 7.11 13.98 -3.26
CA PRO A 199 7.37 13.22 -4.47
C PRO A 199 8.51 12.23 -4.23
N LEU A 200 8.32 10.98 -4.66
CA LEU A 200 9.29 9.89 -4.51
C LEU A 200 9.78 9.37 -5.88
N PRO A 201 10.51 10.18 -6.67
CA PRO A 201 10.98 9.78 -7.98
C PRO A 201 12.31 9.02 -7.94
N TYR A 202 12.66 8.38 -9.05
CA TYR A 202 14.03 7.89 -9.29
C TYR A 202 14.90 8.92 -10.03
N TYR A 203 14.26 9.79 -10.82
CA TYR A 203 14.91 10.83 -11.58
C TYR A 203 14.25 12.18 -11.31
N ILE A 204 15.03 13.25 -11.25
CA ILE A 204 14.53 14.62 -11.24
C ILE A 204 14.99 15.27 -12.53
N ASP A 205 14.05 15.87 -13.24
CA ASP A 205 14.34 16.59 -14.47
C ASP A 205 15.34 17.73 -14.22
N ALA A 206 16.43 17.75 -14.99
CA ALA A 206 17.52 18.73 -14.86
C ALA A 206 17.86 19.38 -16.21
N GLY A 207 16.84 19.55 -17.06
CA GLY A 207 16.93 20.14 -18.39
C GLY A 207 16.83 19.10 -19.50
N GLU A 208 17.18 19.52 -20.71
CA GLU A 208 17.00 18.73 -21.93
C GLU A 208 17.76 17.39 -21.86
N ASP A 209 19.06 17.45 -21.59
CA ASP A 209 19.96 16.29 -21.72
C ASP A 209 20.25 15.55 -20.41
N PHE A 210 19.85 16.08 -19.25
CA PHE A 210 20.31 15.58 -17.95
C PHE A 210 19.17 15.32 -16.97
N VAL A 211 19.40 14.34 -16.10
CA VAL A 211 18.57 14.06 -14.94
C VAL A 211 19.44 13.92 -13.69
N LEU A 212 18.90 14.31 -12.53
CA LEU A 212 19.45 13.99 -11.22
C LEU A 212 18.84 12.69 -10.72
N LEU A 213 19.63 11.85 -10.05
CA LEU A 213 19.19 10.57 -9.50
C LEU A 213 19.14 10.68 -7.97
N PRO A 214 18.00 11.06 -7.37
CA PRO A 214 17.86 11.01 -5.92
C PRO A 214 17.86 9.56 -5.41
N MET A 215 18.76 9.24 -4.48
CA MET A 215 18.78 7.92 -3.85
C MET A 215 17.64 7.72 -2.82
N PHE A 216 16.97 8.79 -2.39
CA PHE A 216 15.96 8.72 -1.33
C PHE A 216 14.59 8.22 -1.80
N GLY A 217 14.17 8.53 -3.04
CA GLY A 217 12.81 8.25 -3.52
C GLY A 217 12.52 6.75 -3.52
N GLY A 218 13.35 6.00 -4.25
CA GLY A 218 13.26 4.54 -4.29
C GLY A 218 13.38 3.88 -2.93
N PHE A 219 14.20 4.43 -2.02
CA PHE A 219 14.44 3.86 -0.70
C PHE A 219 13.22 3.97 0.24
N LEU A 220 12.45 5.06 0.16
CA LEU A 220 11.27 5.26 1.02
C LEU A 220 10.06 4.45 0.52
N ASN A 221 9.69 4.66 -0.75
CA ASN A 221 8.66 3.87 -1.41
C ASN A 221 8.97 3.79 -2.91
N PRO A 222 9.37 2.62 -3.42
CA PRO A 222 9.80 2.46 -4.79
C PRO A 222 8.70 2.74 -5.82
N HIS A 223 7.42 2.67 -5.47
CA HIS A 223 6.31 2.69 -6.43
C HIS A 223 5.44 3.94 -6.37
N ALA A 224 5.53 4.73 -5.30
CA ALA A 224 4.62 5.86 -5.07
C ALA A 224 4.67 6.91 -6.20
N GLY A 225 5.87 7.37 -6.57
CA GLY A 225 6.04 8.37 -7.64
C GLY A 225 5.56 7.85 -9.01
N LEU A 226 5.84 6.58 -9.32
CA LEU A 226 5.36 5.94 -10.54
C LEU A 226 3.82 5.86 -10.56
N LEU A 227 3.20 5.44 -9.45
CA LEU A 227 1.76 5.31 -9.36
C LEU A 227 1.05 6.66 -9.52
N GLU A 228 1.63 7.72 -8.96
CA GLU A 228 1.17 9.09 -9.14
C GLU A 228 1.24 9.52 -10.62
N HIS A 229 2.36 9.26 -11.29
CA HIS A 229 2.51 9.50 -12.71
C HIS A 229 1.43 8.76 -13.52
N LEU A 230 1.24 7.46 -13.29
CA LEU A 230 0.29 6.65 -14.04
C LEU A 230 -1.15 7.15 -13.87
N ARG A 231 -1.53 7.47 -12.63
CA ARG A 231 -2.87 8.01 -12.30
C ARG A 231 -3.12 9.37 -12.94
N ARG A 232 -2.09 10.21 -13.06
CA ARG A 232 -2.17 11.55 -13.68
C ARG A 232 -2.27 11.47 -15.20
N ASN A 233 -1.41 10.67 -15.83
CA ASN A 233 -1.23 10.67 -17.28
C ASN A 233 -2.09 9.63 -18.01
N TYR A 234 -2.50 8.54 -17.35
CA TYR A 234 -3.30 7.47 -17.94
C TYR A 234 -4.62 7.26 -17.19
N ARG A 235 -5.31 8.35 -16.86
CA ARG A 235 -6.52 8.33 -16.01
C ARG A 235 -7.62 7.41 -16.53
N ARG A 236 -7.84 7.40 -17.85
CA ARG A 236 -8.88 6.56 -18.46
C ARG A 236 -8.59 5.07 -18.29
N ASP A 237 -7.36 4.66 -18.54
CA ASP A 237 -6.93 3.27 -18.37
C ASP A 237 -6.97 2.89 -16.90
N TRP A 238 -6.50 3.77 -16.01
CA TRP A 238 -6.58 3.62 -14.57
C TRP A 238 -8.00 3.29 -14.12
N ASP A 239 -8.97 4.13 -14.48
CA ASP A 239 -10.37 3.94 -14.09
C ASP A 239 -10.95 2.63 -14.65
N SER A 240 -10.53 2.20 -15.84
CA SER A 240 -10.98 0.92 -16.44
C SER A 240 -10.37 -0.32 -15.77
N ILE A 241 -9.14 -0.25 -15.27
CA ILE A 241 -8.42 -1.40 -14.69
C ILE A 241 -8.85 -1.64 -13.24
N VAL A 242 -9.28 -0.59 -12.54
CA VAL A 242 -9.80 -0.65 -11.17
C VAL A 242 -10.93 -1.67 -11.03
N ASP A 243 -11.74 -1.88 -12.07
CA ASP A 243 -12.81 -2.90 -12.10
C ASP A 243 -12.28 -4.33 -11.86
N GLY A 244 -11.01 -4.60 -12.16
CA GLY A 244 -10.37 -5.90 -11.93
C GLY A 244 -10.07 -6.20 -10.45
N ARG A 245 -10.11 -5.19 -9.57
CA ARG A 245 -9.78 -5.34 -8.14
C ARG A 245 -10.65 -6.36 -7.42
N GLU A 246 -11.94 -6.43 -7.76
CA GLU A 246 -12.84 -7.39 -7.13
C GLU A 246 -12.49 -8.85 -7.46
N ASN A 247 -12.00 -9.13 -8.67
CA ASN A 247 -11.58 -10.48 -9.06
C ASN A 247 -10.37 -10.93 -8.25
N ILE A 248 -9.41 -10.02 -8.02
CA ILE A 248 -8.25 -10.26 -7.16
C ILE A 248 -8.72 -10.57 -5.75
N PHE A 249 -9.55 -9.69 -5.19
CA PHE A 249 -10.10 -9.88 -3.85
C PHE A 249 -10.80 -11.23 -3.69
N ARG A 250 -11.67 -11.62 -4.63
CA ARG A 250 -12.36 -12.93 -4.59
C ARG A 250 -11.38 -14.10 -4.67
N SER A 251 -10.32 -13.98 -5.47
CA SER A 251 -9.28 -15.00 -5.58
C SER A 251 -8.51 -15.16 -4.26
N GLU A 252 -8.08 -14.05 -3.65
CA GLU A 252 -7.39 -14.06 -2.36
C GLU A 252 -8.32 -14.54 -1.23
N LEU A 253 -9.60 -14.18 -1.26
CA LEU A 253 -10.58 -14.66 -0.28
C LEU A 253 -10.76 -16.18 -0.34
N ARG A 254 -10.72 -16.80 -1.54
CA ARG A 254 -10.71 -18.26 -1.70
C ARG A 254 -9.45 -18.92 -1.16
N GLN A 255 -8.30 -18.25 -1.29
CA GLN A 255 -7.06 -18.76 -0.71
C GLN A 255 -7.09 -18.67 0.82
N LEU A 256 -7.68 -17.61 1.37
CA LEU A 256 -7.85 -17.43 2.80
C LEU A 256 -8.89 -18.40 3.39
N LEU A 257 -9.96 -18.68 2.64
CA LEU A 257 -11.09 -19.51 3.03
C LEU A 257 -11.24 -20.69 2.05
N PRO A 258 -10.40 -21.72 2.17
CA PRO A 258 -10.38 -22.83 1.22
C PRO A 258 -11.54 -23.83 1.44
N GLU A 259 -11.89 -24.53 0.36
CA GLU A 259 -12.73 -25.73 0.40
C GLU A 259 -12.06 -26.87 1.21
N PRO A 260 -12.83 -27.84 1.76
CA PRO A 260 -14.29 -27.99 1.62
C PRO A 260 -15.10 -27.19 2.65
N ARG A 261 -14.46 -26.55 3.63
CA ARG A 261 -15.18 -25.83 4.68
C ARG A 261 -15.90 -24.60 4.15
N TYR A 262 -15.25 -23.82 3.30
CA TYR A 262 -15.83 -22.58 2.79
C TYR A 262 -16.12 -22.68 1.29
N MET A 263 -17.26 -22.15 0.89
CA MET A 263 -17.59 -21.87 -0.50
C MET A 263 -17.61 -20.36 -0.70
N VAL A 264 -16.67 -19.84 -1.51
CA VAL A 264 -16.66 -18.44 -1.95
C VAL A 264 -17.10 -18.39 -3.40
N LEU A 265 -18.22 -17.72 -3.66
CA LEU A 265 -18.82 -17.67 -4.99
C LEU A 265 -17.84 -17.16 -6.07
N GLY A 266 -17.94 -17.75 -7.27
CA GLY A 266 -17.12 -17.42 -8.44
C GLY A 266 -17.14 -15.93 -8.83
N THR A 267 -18.32 -15.33 -8.68
CA THR A 267 -18.62 -13.94 -9.03
C THR A 267 -19.34 -13.24 -7.87
N GLY A 268 -19.37 -11.91 -7.90
CA GLY A 268 -20.27 -11.15 -7.04
C GLY A 268 -21.74 -11.50 -7.30
N LEU A 269 -22.61 -11.09 -6.38
CA LEU A 269 -24.04 -11.39 -6.43
C LEU A 269 -24.86 -10.12 -6.58
N LYS A 270 -25.63 -10.02 -7.68
CA LYS A 270 -26.60 -8.93 -7.88
C LYS A 270 -27.87 -9.21 -7.08
N LEU A 271 -28.13 -8.38 -6.07
CA LEU A 271 -29.36 -8.43 -5.30
C LEU A 271 -30.44 -7.66 -6.05
N ARG A 272 -31.57 -8.33 -6.33
CA ARG A 272 -32.67 -7.78 -7.10
C ARG A 272 -33.88 -7.53 -6.22
N ARG A 273 -34.64 -6.48 -6.55
CA ARG A 273 -35.98 -6.23 -6.00
C ARG A 273 -36.99 -7.22 -6.56
N LYS A 274 -38.19 -7.25 -5.98
CA LYS A 274 -39.31 -8.09 -6.44
C LYS A 274 -39.71 -7.81 -7.90
N ASP A 275 -39.50 -6.59 -8.39
CA ASP A 275 -39.74 -6.19 -9.78
C ASP A 275 -38.62 -6.58 -10.77
N GLY A 276 -37.56 -7.26 -10.29
CA GLY A 276 -36.42 -7.68 -11.09
C GLY A 276 -35.32 -6.62 -11.28
N SER A 277 -35.54 -5.38 -10.86
CA SER A 277 -34.54 -4.31 -10.90
C SER A 277 -33.39 -4.57 -9.92
N THR A 278 -32.18 -4.15 -10.28
CA THR A 278 -31.01 -4.26 -9.38
C THR A 278 -31.16 -3.31 -8.19
N LEU A 279 -31.08 -3.84 -6.97
CA LEU A 279 -31.07 -3.07 -5.74
C LEU A 279 -29.65 -2.61 -5.39
N THR A 280 -28.74 -3.58 -5.33
CA THR A 280 -27.31 -3.45 -5.04
C THR A 280 -26.63 -4.76 -5.39
N ASP A 281 -25.32 -4.83 -5.28
CA ASP A 281 -24.49 -6.00 -5.44
C ASP A 281 -23.66 -6.29 -4.19
N ALA A 282 -23.30 -7.55 -3.99
CA ALA A 282 -22.28 -7.97 -3.04
C ALA A 282 -21.05 -8.43 -3.83
N ASP A 283 -19.89 -7.85 -3.51
CA ASP A 283 -18.64 -8.11 -4.22
C ASP A 283 -18.17 -9.56 -4.03
N ALA A 284 -18.51 -10.16 -2.88
CA ALA A 284 -18.38 -11.59 -2.64
C ALA A 284 -19.51 -12.10 -1.74
N VAL A 285 -19.73 -13.42 -1.80
CA VAL A 285 -20.57 -14.16 -0.85
C VAL A 285 -19.79 -15.39 -0.40
N VAL A 286 -19.82 -15.65 0.90
CA VAL A 286 -19.17 -16.80 1.54
C VAL A 286 -20.23 -17.64 2.23
N LEU A 287 -20.19 -18.95 2.02
CA LEU A 287 -20.91 -19.94 2.81
C LEU A 287 -19.89 -20.75 3.61
N ASP A 288 -20.03 -20.78 4.93
CA ASP A 288 -19.29 -21.69 5.81
C ASP A 288 -20.12 -22.98 5.95
N HIS A 289 -19.68 -24.08 5.34
CA HIS A 289 -20.39 -25.36 5.38
C HIS A 289 -20.39 -26.02 6.75
N GLU A 290 -19.49 -25.61 7.66
CA GLU A 290 -19.44 -26.15 9.01
C GLU A 290 -20.53 -25.56 9.90
N THR A 291 -20.74 -24.24 9.82
CA THR A 291 -21.74 -23.50 10.63
C THR A 291 -23.06 -23.26 9.89
N GLY A 292 -23.05 -23.38 8.56
CA GLY A 292 -24.15 -23.03 7.68
C GLY A 292 -24.37 -21.52 7.54
N ASP A 293 -23.45 -20.67 8.00
CA ASP A 293 -23.58 -19.21 7.91
C ASP A 293 -23.34 -18.71 6.48
N VAL A 294 -24.25 -17.87 5.99
CA VAL A 294 -24.07 -17.09 4.75
C VAL A 294 -23.62 -15.68 5.09
N VAL A 295 -22.55 -15.21 4.43
CA VAL A 295 -21.98 -13.89 4.61
C VAL A 295 -21.94 -13.12 3.29
N PHE A 296 -22.57 -11.95 3.25
CA PHE A 296 -22.43 -10.98 2.16
C PHE A 296 -21.27 -10.05 2.43
N VAL A 297 -20.39 -9.85 1.45
CA VAL A 297 -19.20 -9.03 1.61
C VAL A 297 -19.21 -7.87 0.60
N GLN A 298 -19.00 -6.66 1.10
CA GLN A 298 -18.69 -5.47 0.30
C GLN A 298 -17.24 -5.08 0.54
N LEU A 299 -16.46 -5.02 -0.54
CA LEU A 299 -15.12 -4.47 -0.57
C LEU A 299 -15.15 -2.96 -0.81
N LYS A 300 -14.27 -2.24 -0.13
CA LYS A 300 -13.91 -0.85 -0.39
C LYS A 300 -12.41 -0.77 -0.62
N TRP A 301 -12.03 -0.77 -1.90
CA TRP A 301 -10.64 -0.70 -2.33
C TRP A 301 -10.34 0.69 -2.91
N TYR A 302 -10.13 1.65 -2.01
CA TYR A 302 -9.72 2.99 -2.39
C TYR A 302 -8.22 3.05 -2.72
N ASP A 303 -7.82 4.05 -3.51
CA ASP A 303 -6.40 4.27 -3.81
C ASP A 303 -5.64 4.75 -2.58
N VAL A 304 -4.35 4.40 -2.53
CA VAL A 304 -3.40 4.89 -1.53
C VAL A 304 -3.31 6.42 -1.61
N TYR A 305 -3.42 7.08 -0.46
CA TYR A 305 -3.61 8.54 -0.36
C TYR A 305 -2.48 9.27 0.39
N GLY A 306 -1.32 8.61 0.58
CA GLY A 306 -0.11 9.23 1.12
C GLY A 306 -0.34 10.03 2.40
N PHE A 307 0.17 11.26 2.43
CA PHE A 307 0.01 12.22 3.52
C PHE A 307 -1.16 13.19 3.32
N SER A 308 -1.91 13.08 2.21
CA SER A 308 -3.03 13.96 1.89
C SER A 308 -4.22 13.76 2.84
N LEU A 309 -4.38 14.69 3.79
CA LEU A 309 -5.53 14.71 4.70
C LEU A 309 -6.86 14.90 3.98
N ALA A 310 -6.85 15.60 2.83
CA ALA A 310 -8.04 15.78 2.00
C ALA A 310 -8.49 14.45 1.38
N GLU A 311 -7.55 13.67 0.86
CA GLU A 311 -7.86 12.35 0.31
C GLU A 311 -8.25 11.37 1.42
N ARG A 312 -7.56 11.38 2.58
CA ARG A 312 -7.96 10.61 3.78
C ARG A 312 -9.42 10.88 4.15
N GLU A 313 -9.80 12.14 4.26
CA GLU A 313 -11.17 12.54 4.62
C GLU A 313 -12.20 12.10 3.56
N SER A 314 -11.85 12.24 2.28
CA SER A 314 -12.68 11.75 1.18
C SER A 314 -12.91 10.24 1.28
N ARG A 315 -11.86 9.44 1.59
CA ARG A 315 -11.98 7.98 1.76
C ARG A 315 -12.83 7.63 2.97
N ARG A 316 -12.65 8.33 4.09
CA ARG A 316 -13.46 8.16 5.31
C ARG A 316 -14.95 8.39 5.02
N VAL A 317 -15.29 9.54 4.45
CA VAL A 317 -16.69 9.89 4.13
C VAL A 317 -17.28 8.91 3.12
N ASN A 318 -16.53 8.52 2.10
CA ASN A 318 -17.00 7.57 1.10
C ASN A 318 -17.25 6.17 1.69
N LEU A 319 -16.31 5.65 2.49
CA LEU A 319 -16.43 4.36 3.18
C LEU A 319 -17.71 4.30 4.02
N LEU A 320 -17.92 5.30 4.89
CA LEU A 320 -19.06 5.31 5.81
C LEU A 320 -20.37 5.52 5.06
N THR A 321 -20.43 6.51 4.17
CA THR A 321 -21.68 6.85 3.47
C THR A 321 -22.11 5.70 2.57
N LYS A 322 -21.20 5.20 1.72
CA LYS A 322 -21.52 4.13 0.76
C LYS A 322 -21.58 2.75 1.41
N GLY A 323 -20.80 2.51 2.46
CA GLY A 323 -20.91 1.30 3.26
C GLY A 323 -22.25 1.24 3.99
N ASN A 324 -22.65 2.29 4.70
CA ASN A 324 -23.94 2.30 5.43
C ASN A 324 -25.14 2.22 4.48
N GLU A 325 -25.09 2.93 3.33
CA GLU A 325 -26.11 2.78 2.27
C GLU A 325 -26.23 1.33 1.78
N TRP A 326 -25.10 0.64 1.61
CA TRP A 326 -25.08 -0.77 1.21
C TRP A 326 -25.66 -1.67 2.30
N VAL A 327 -25.22 -1.52 3.56
CA VAL A 327 -25.73 -2.30 4.70
C VAL A 327 -27.25 -2.15 4.81
N ALA A 328 -27.77 -0.92 4.68
CA ALA A 328 -29.21 -0.68 4.71
C ALA A 328 -29.96 -1.42 3.59
N LYS A 329 -29.43 -1.40 2.36
CA LYS A 329 -30.01 -2.10 1.21
C LYS A 329 -29.96 -3.61 1.36
N VAL A 330 -28.82 -4.19 1.77
CA VAL A 330 -28.68 -5.64 1.94
C VAL A 330 -29.52 -6.14 3.10
N HIS A 331 -29.54 -5.42 4.23
CA HIS A 331 -30.40 -5.75 5.36
C HIS A 331 -31.88 -5.76 4.97
N ALA A 332 -32.34 -4.71 4.28
CA ALA A 332 -33.72 -4.63 3.78
C ALA A 332 -34.01 -5.69 2.72
N TRP A 333 -33.00 -6.10 1.95
CA TRP A 333 -33.15 -7.20 1.00
C TRP A 333 -33.32 -8.52 1.75
N ILE A 334 -32.46 -8.85 2.72
CA ILE A 334 -32.53 -10.09 3.52
C ILE A 334 -33.94 -10.26 4.10
N ASP A 335 -34.56 -9.20 4.63
CA ASP A 335 -36.00 -9.14 4.99
C ASP A 335 -36.46 -10.32 5.88
N GLY A 336 -35.65 -10.67 6.88
CA GLY A 336 -35.96 -11.77 7.81
C GLY A 336 -35.69 -13.18 7.29
N ARG A 337 -35.15 -13.33 6.07
CA ARG A 337 -34.77 -14.64 5.52
C ARG A 337 -33.58 -15.25 6.22
N THR A 338 -33.57 -16.58 6.34
CA THR A 338 -32.45 -17.34 6.90
C THR A 338 -31.38 -17.66 5.87
N SER A 339 -30.19 -18.04 6.34
CA SER A 339 -29.09 -18.52 5.48
C SER A 339 -29.53 -19.73 4.66
N ALA A 340 -30.30 -20.67 5.25
CA ALA A 340 -30.90 -21.81 4.58
C ALA A 340 -31.85 -21.41 3.44
N GLU A 341 -32.74 -20.45 3.66
CA GLU A 341 -33.68 -19.98 2.63
C GLU A 341 -32.95 -19.35 1.45
N ILE A 342 -31.91 -18.54 1.72
CA ILE A 342 -31.10 -17.93 0.68
C ILE A 342 -30.27 -18.97 -0.06
N ALA A 343 -29.54 -19.84 0.66
CA ALA A 343 -28.72 -20.89 0.05
C ALA A 343 -29.57 -21.80 -0.84
N LYS A 344 -30.78 -22.17 -0.40
CA LYS A 344 -31.73 -22.94 -1.19
C LYS A 344 -32.20 -22.20 -2.44
N ALA A 345 -32.54 -20.90 -2.33
CA ALA A 345 -33.01 -20.10 -3.45
C ALA A 345 -31.96 -19.95 -4.57
N TYR A 346 -30.67 -19.97 -4.21
CA TYR A 346 -29.56 -19.83 -5.15
C TYR A 346 -28.80 -21.13 -5.45
N GLY A 347 -29.18 -22.25 -4.82
CA GLY A 347 -28.57 -23.56 -5.05
C GLY A 347 -27.14 -23.70 -4.49
N TRP A 348 -26.83 -23.06 -3.37
CA TRP A 348 -25.49 -23.10 -2.73
C TRP A 348 -25.27 -24.31 -1.81
N GLY A 349 -26.30 -25.13 -1.59
CA GLY A 349 -26.25 -26.30 -0.71
C GLY A 349 -26.93 -26.08 0.64
N GLU A 350 -26.58 -26.91 1.61
CA GLU A 350 -27.11 -26.83 2.98
C GLU A 350 -26.49 -25.65 3.74
N ALA A 351 -27.32 -24.96 4.51
CA ALA A 351 -26.97 -23.82 5.35
C ALA A 351 -27.89 -23.82 6.59
N SER A 352 -27.60 -22.98 7.57
CA SER A 352 -28.32 -22.95 8.85
C SER A 352 -29.51 -21.99 8.82
N ASP A 353 -30.39 -22.08 9.83
CA ASP A 353 -31.48 -21.12 10.02
C ASP A 353 -31.02 -19.78 10.62
N ALA A 354 -29.71 -19.54 10.72
CA ALA A 354 -29.17 -18.27 11.20
C ALA A 354 -29.41 -17.13 10.19
N VAL A 355 -29.56 -15.91 10.71
CA VAL A 355 -29.67 -14.71 9.88
C VAL A 355 -28.34 -14.49 9.12
N PRO A 356 -28.38 -14.26 7.79
CA PRO A 356 -27.17 -13.98 7.02
C PRO A 356 -26.43 -12.75 7.55
N ARG A 357 -25.10 -12.83 7.54
CA ARG A 357 -24.23 -11.77 8.07
C ARG A 357 -23.75 -10.85 6.95
N MET A 358 -23.36 -9.63 7.32
CA MET A 358 -22.84 -8.62 6.40
C MET A 358 -21.46 -8.18 6.86
N LEU A 359 -20.52 -8.12 5.92
CA LEU A 359 -19.16 -7.62 6.13
C LEU A 359 -18.89 -6.47 5.18
N VAL A 360 -18.59 -5.29 5.72
CA VAL A 360 -17.99 -4.19 4.96
C VAL A 360 -16.50 -4.18 5.24
N MET A 361 -15.71 -4.39 4.19
CA MET A 361 -14.27 -4.56 4.33
C MET A 361 -13.51 -3.55 3.48
N ALA A 362 -12.55 -2.85 4.09
CA ALA A 362 -11.62 -2.01 3.35
C ALA A 362 -10.35 -2.80 2.98
N ARG A 363 -9.74 -2.52 1.81
CA ARG A 363 -8.47 -3.18 1.46
C ARG A 363 -7.35 -2.85 2.46
N HIS A 364 -7.22 -1.58 2.84
CA HIS A 364 -6.08 -1.12 3.65
C HIS A 364 -6.48 -0.79 5.09
N SER A 365 -7.39 0.17 5.26
CA SER A 365 -7.88 0.61 6.58
C SER A 365 -9.39 0.87 6.56
N SER A 366 -10.10 0.33 7.54
CA SER A 366 -11.52 0.56 7.75
C SER A 366 -11.79 1.53 8.90
N ARG A 367 -10.80 1.79 9.75
CA ARG A 367 -10.89 2.60 10.97
C ARG A 367 -10.25 3.96 10.80
N PHE A 368 -10.98 4.99 11.22
CA PHE A 368 -10.51 6.37 11.17
C PHE A 368 -10.68 7.00 12.56
N ALA A 369 -9.67 7.74 13.01
CA ALA A 369 -9.67 8.44 14.28
C ALA A 369 -10.94 9.28 14.48
N GLY A 370 -11.56 9.14 15.67
CA GLY A 370 -12.77 9.87 16.05
C GLY A 370 -14.06 9.44 15.35
N GLU A 371 -14.07 8.33 14.61
CA GLU A 371 -15.25 7.88 13.89
C GLU A 371 -16.00 6.75 14.62
N GLY A 372 -17.33 6.86 14.66
CA GLY A 372 -18.21 5.85 15.27
C GLY A 372 -19.49 5.55 14.49
N ARG A 373 -19.70 6.15 13.31
CA ARG A 373 -20.93 6.01 12.50
C ARG A 373 -20.99 4.73 11.67
N TYR A 374 -20.33 3.67 12.12
CA TYR A 374 -20.39 2.36 11.47
C TYR A 374 -21.75 1.71 11.76
N ASP A 375 -22.45 1.25 10.72
CA ASP A 375 -23.73 0.56 10.90
C ASP A 375 -23.52 -0.79 11.60
N ALA A 376 -24.03 -0.90 12.83
CA ALA A 376 -23.83 -2.06 13.72
C ALA A 376 -24.46 -3.37 13.21
N ARG A 377 -25.27 -3.32 12.16
CA ARG A 377 -25.84 -4.53 11.52
C ARG A 377 -24.81 -5.29 10.68
N ALA A 378 -23.66 -4.67 10.40
CA ALA A 378 -22.56 -5.29 9.68
C ALA A 378 -21.27 -5.26 10.51
N SER A 379 -20.39 -6.22 10.25
CA SER A 379 -19.00 -6.15 10.70
C SER A 379 -18.20 -5.22 9.79
N TRP A 380 -17.27 -4.47 10.38
CA TRP A 380 -16.40 -3.52 9.67
C TRP A 380 -14.94 -3.80 10.00
N THR A 381 -14.13 -4.12 8.99
CA THR A 381 -12.74 -4.52 9.18
C THR A 381 -11.86 -4.20 7.96
N SER A 382 -10.55 -4.23 8.12
CA SER A 382 -9.62 -4.21 6.98
C SER A 382 -9.23 -5.62 6.55
N TRP A 383 -8.77 -5.77 5.30
CA TRP A 383 -8.22 -7.04 4.80
C TRP A 383 -7.09 -7.57 5.69
N HIS A 384 -6.18 -6.69 6.14
CA HIS A 384 -5.10 -7.07 7.04
C HIS A 384 -5.62 -7.58 8.39
N SER A 385 -6.63 -6.93 8.96
CA SER A 385 -7.24 -7.38 10.22
C SER A 385 -7.94 -8.73 10.08
N LEU A 386 -8.70 -8.92 8.99
CA LEU A 386 -9.39 -10.17 8.72
C LEU A 386 -8.41 -11.33 8.50
N THR A 387 -7.38 -11.12 7.68
CA THR A 387 -6.39 -12.16 7.37
C THR A 387 -5.66 -12.61 8.63
N GLU A 388 -5.27 -11.69 9.51
CA GLU A 388 -4.66 -12.04 10.80
C GLU A 388 -5.63 -12.79 11.71
N ALA A 389 -6.88 -12.33 11.80
CA ALA A 389 -7.89 -12.98 12.62
C ALA A 389 -8.20 -14.41 12.15
N VAL A 390 -8.26 -14.66 10.83
CA VAL A 390 -8.49 -16.00 10.27
C VAL A 390 -7.28 -16.92 10.46
N ARG A 391 -6.06 -16.36 10.42
CA ARG A 391 -4.82 -17.13 10.59
C ARG A 391 -4.50 -17.48 12.03
N ASP A 392 -5.15 -16.85 13.00
CA ASP A 392 -4.99 -17.19 14.42
C ASP A 392 -5.51 -18.62 14.68
N PRO A 393 -4.67 -19.55 15.19
CA PRO A 393 -5.09 -20.91 15.53
C PRO A 393 -6.24 -20.99 16.54
N ALA A 394 -6.46 -19.94 17.34
CA ALA A 394 -7.58 -19.84 18.28
C ALA A 394 -8.87 -19.31 17.62
N CYS A 395 -8.86 -18.99 16.32
CA CYS A 395 -10.03 -18.54 15.61
C CYS A 395 -10.92 -19.73 15.21
N GLU A 396 -12.18 -19.69 15.65
CA GLU A 396 -13.16 -20.76 15.38
C GLU A 396 -13.72 -20.72 13.94
N GLY A 397 -13.36 -19.71 13.15
CA GLY A 397 -13.75 -19.61 11.75
C GLY A 397 -13.94 -18.18 11.25
N PHE A 398 -14.32 -18.07 9.98
CA PHE A 398 -14.51 -16.78 9.31
C PHE A 398 -15.48 -15.84 10.05
N VAL A 399 -16.61 -16.37 10.53
CA VAL A 399 -17.61 -15.59 11.26
C VAL A 399 -17.08 -15.04 12.59
N ALA A 400 -16.30 -15.84 13.32
CA ALA A 400 -15.62 -15.39 14.52
C ALA A 400 -14.58 -14.31 14.20
N ALA A 401 -13.78 -14.51 13.13
CA ALA A 401 -12.77 -13.55 12.69
C ALA A 401 -13.36 -12.16 12.36
N MET A 402 -14.51 -12.11 11.69
CA MET A 402 -15.21 -10.86 11.35
C MET A 402 -15.68 -10.06 12.57
N SER A 403 -15.85 -10.73 13.71
CA SER A 403 -16.38 -10.13 14.94
C SER A 403 -15.27 -9.67 15.89
N ARG A 404 -14.01 -9.96 15.58
CA ARG A 404 -12.88 -9.55 16.40
C ARG A 404 -12.55 -8.07 16.18
N PRO A 405 -12.45 -7.25 17.25
CA PRO A 405 -11.88 -5.93 17.12
C PRO A 405 -10.40 -6.05 16.70
N PRO A 406 -9.82 -5.05 16.01
CA PRO A 406 -8.39 -5.02 15.75
C PRO A 406 -7.65 -5.13 17.09
N HIS A 407 -6.83 -6.17 17.27
CA HIS A 407 -6.03 -6.28 18.48
C HIS A 407 -5.00 -5.16 18.49
N CYS A 408 -5.17 -4.19 19.39
CA CYS A 408 -4.07 -3.36 19.82
C CYS A 408 -3.11 -4.27 20.61
N GLY A 409 -1.90 -4.49 20.09
CA GLY A 409 -0.77 -4.75 20.98
C GLY A 409 -0.67 -3.59 22.00
N PRO A 410 -0.01 -3.77 23.16
CA PRO A 410 0.09 -2.71 24.15
C PRO A 410 0.56 -1.42 23.46
N SER A 411 -0.27 -0.38 23.51
CA SER A 411 0.02 0.89 22.87
C SER A 411 1.38 1.36 23.38
N GLN A 412 2.36 1.49 22.48
CA GLN A 412 3.61 2.19 22.82
C GLN A 412 3.40 3.69 22.97
N GLY A 413 2.17 4.19 22.76
CA GLY A 413 1.80 5.53 23.18
C GLY A 413 1.75 5.58 24.70
N ASN A 414 2.57 6.43 25.29
CA ASN A 414 2.39 6.85 26.68
C ASN A 414 1.05 7.60 26.76
N PRO A 415 -0.04 7.01 27.30
CA PRO A 415 -1.36 7.65 27.30
C PRO A 415 -1.38 8.96 28.12
N ASP A 416 -0.33 9.19 28.92
CA ASP A 416 -0.12 10.39 29.72
C ASP A 416 1.08 11.25 29.26
N GLY A 417 1.80 10.83 28.22
CA GLY A 417 3.05 11.46 27.79
C GLY A 417 2.82 12.53 26.74
N ALA A 418 2.72 13.78 27.15
CA ALA A 418 2.89 14.88 26.20
C ALA A 418 4.30 14.80 25.60
N SER A 419 4.40 14.69 24.27
CA SER A 419 5.67 14.91 23.57
C SER A 419 5.92 16.41 23.50
N VAL A 420 7.06 16.87 24.03
CA VAL A 420 7.43 18.29 23.97
C VAL A 420 8.52 18.46 22.93
N PHE A 421 8.30 19.38 22.00
CA PHE A 421 9.25 19.76 20.95
C PHE A 421 9.67 21.21 21.16
N ASP A 422 10.94 21.41 21.49
CA ASP A 422 11.51 22.76 21.61
C ASP A 422 12.09 23.18 20.26
N LEU A 423 11.43 24.16 19.63
CA LEU A 423 11.87 24.81 18.42
C LEU A 423 12.40 26.22 18.77
N PRO A 424 13.28 26.82 17.95
CA PRO A 424 13.78 28.17 18.22
C PRO A 424 12.63 29.18 18.39
N GLY A 425 12.45 29.68 19.62
CA GLY A 425 11.44 30.67 19.97
C GLY A 425 10.03 30.12 20.23
N ILE A 426 9.82 28.79 20.21
CA ILE A 426 8.51 28.19 20.48
C ILE A 426 8.62 26.75 20.99
N THR A 427 7.87 26.43 22.04
CA THR A 427 7.68 25.08 22.57
C THR A 427 6.33 24.53 22.10
N VAL A 428 6.34 23.34 21.51
CA VAL A 428 5.13 22.65 21.04
C VAL A 428 4.89 21.40 21.88
N GLU A 429 3.75 21.34 22.55
CA GLU A 429 3.30 20.18 23.32
C GLU A 429 2.31 19.37 22.49
N VAL A 430 2.57 18.08 22.31
CA VAL A 430 1.70 17.17 21.55
C VAL A 430 1.17 16.09 22.48
N ARG A 431 -0.16 15.96 22.57
CA ARG A 431 -0.83 14.96 23.43
C ARG A 431 -2.04 14.33 22.75
N THR A 432 -2.42 13.14 23.18
CA THR A 432 -3.68 12.51 22.80
C THR A 432 -4.81 13.03 23.71
N ALA A 433 -5.95 13.40 23.12
CA ALA A 433 -7.11 13.85 23.87
C ALA A 433 -7.66 12.69 24.73
N ARG A 434 -8.00 12.99 25.99
CA ARG A 434 -8.74 12.06 26.85
C ARG A 434 -10.23 12.15 26.47
N ILE A 435 -10.85 11.03 26.11
CA ILE A 435 -12.31 10.95 25.83
C ILE A 435 -13.07 10.98 27.15
#